data_AF-A0A100INJ1-F1
#
_entry.id   AF-A0A100INJ1-F1
#
_cell.length_a   1.000
_cell.length_b   1.000
_cell.length_c   1.000
_cell.angle_alpha   90.00
_cell.angle_beta   90.00
_cell.angle_gamma   90.00
#
_symmetry.space_group_name_H-M   'P 1'
#
loop_
_entity.id
_entity.type
_entity.pdbx_description
1 polymer ?
#
loop_
_entity_poly.entity_id
_entity_poly.type
_entity_poly.pdbx_seq_one_letter_code
_entity_poly.pdbx_strand_id
1 'polypeptide(L)'
;MANNKVDVTRSSELNEATGGRTEGMVRKGAIIDKSDQLCALVMCAEPHSCSAVHHHGEQDTVVYAAKGHGSIVYDGGKQRKDLSPGDFAIIPAYTEHQEMNQSDQDVEWVITRAGRKPITTEARDNSVSGNFALFLRLPPRLETANQLIFWHIAIIYIRKMVSVPTIVLVPGAWCTPIVYDALRATLTSRDLPSTAIAHPSIGAEPPSKTLTDDVAHLRSELVSMIDKGKDIILVLHSYGGVVGSGAVEGLGKAERAQQEKQGGVVMVVYMSAFAIPKGKSLLDMLGGRFLPFMKAEGDYVHCLEGPEYGFHDIPPVDQELWTSRLTHTSIAVFSGASTFEPWHVMPTAYIICEEDRALPPHVQKQMAEMLNTKWIYRLISSHSPYLSMPDKVADILEELAGKTLTSGAGISANL
;
A
#
# COMPACT_ATOMS: atom_id res chain seq x y z
N MET A 1 3.12 3.71 28.26
CA MET A 1 1.93 2.92 28.60
C MET A 1 0.75 3.56 27.86
N ALA A 2 0.05 2.82 27.00
CA ALA A 2 -1.16 3.33 26.37
C ALA A 2 -2.23 3.55 27.45
N ASN A 3 -2.81 4.74 27.49
CA ASN A 3 -3.79 5.11 28.51
C ASN A 3 -5.13 4.43 28.16
N ASN A 4 -5.35 3.20 28.63
CA ASN A 4 -6.56 2.41 28.39
C ASN A 4 -7.76 2.90 29.22
N LYS A 5 -7.94 4.21 29.34
CA LYS A 5 -9.02 4.82 30.09
C LYS A 5 -10.24 5.00 29.17
N VAL A 6 -11.42 4.59 29.66
CA VAL A 6 -12.69 4.93 29.02
C VAL A 6 -13.10 6.33 29.46
N ASP A 7 -13.17 7.27 28.51
CA ASP A 7 -13.66 8.62 28.78
C ASP A 7 -15.11 8.78 28.29
N VAL A 8 -15.93 9.40 29.13
CA VAL A 8 -17.34 9.74 28.83
C VAL A 8 -17.44 11.27 28.75
N THR A 9 -18.16 11.79 27.75
CA THR A 9 -18.61 13.19 27.72
C THR A 9 -20.12 13.17 27.90
N ARG A 10 -20.61 13.76 28.99
CA ARG A 10 -22.06 13.85 29.21
C ARG A 10 -22.65 14.91 28.28
N SER A 11 -23.93 14.80 27.93
CA SER A 11 -24.61 15.79 27.09
C SER A 11 -24.56 17.22 27.68
N SER A 12 -24.57 17.33 29.02
CA SER A 12 -24.39 18.59 29.75
C SER A 12 -22.97 19.17 29.69
N GLU A 13 -22.00 18.42 29.19
CA GLU A 13 -20.58 18.79 29.11
C GLU A 13 -20.13 19.08 27.67
N LEU A 14 -21.04 19.03 26.70
CA LEU A 14 -20.72 19.33 25.30
C LEU A 14 -20.24 20.78 25.17
N ASN A 15 -19.06 20.97 24.56
CA ASN A 15 -18.35 22.25 24.62
C ASN A 15 -18.43 23.01 23.28
N GLU A 16 -19.20 24.10 23.26
CA GLU A 16 -19.36 25.01 22.11
C GLU A 16 -18.05 25.67 21.67
N ALA A 17 -17.11 25.92 22.58
CA ALA A 17 -15.84 26.57 22.26
C ALA A 17 -14.92 25.71 21.39
N THR A 18 -15.20 24.41 21.27
CA THR A 18 -14.32 23.43 20.62
C THR A 18 -14.80 22.93 19.26
N GLY A 19 -16.05 23.21 18.86
CA GLY A 19 -16.59 22.79 17.56
C GLY A 19 -16.70 23.90 16.52
N GLY A 20 -16.49 25.16 16.91
CA GLY A 20 -16.63 26.31 16.02
C GLY A 20 -18.08 26.80 15.88
N ARG A 21 -18.24 28.03 15.40
CA ARG A 21 -19.54 28.71 15.32
C ARG A 21 -19.69 29.41 13.97
N THR A 22 -20.87 29.25 13.39
CA THR A 22 -21.36 30.04 12.26
C THR A 22 -22.66 30.69 12.72
N GLU A 23 -23.08 31.78 12.09
CA GLU A 23 -24.37 32.39 12.42
C GLU A 23 -25.50 31.36 12.22
N GLY A 24 -26.36 31.19 13.23
CA GLY A 24 -27.43 30.17 13.24
C GLY A 24 -26.97 28.71 13.37
N MET A 25 -25.66 28.41 13.47
CA MET A 25 -25.15 27.04 13.61
C MET A 25 -24.04 26.91 14.66
N VAL A 26 -24.27 26.06 15.65
CA VAL A 26 -23.33 25.80 16.75
C VAL A 26 -22.86 24.35 16.70
N ARG A 27 -21.54 24.14 16.77
CA ARG A 27 -20.95 22.81 16.85
C ARG A 27 -20.35 22.62 18.25
N LYS A 28 -20.81 21.59 18.95
CA LYS A 28 -20.45 21.30 20.34
C LYS A 28 -19.54 20.08 20.37
N GLY A 29 -18.29 20.24 20.80
CA GLY A 29 -17.34 19.14 20.86
C GLY A 29 -17.77 18.07 21.86
N ALA A 30 -17.85 16.82 21.40
CA ALA A 30 -18.17 15.65 22.21
C ALA A 30 -16.91 14.82 22.50
N ILE A 31 -16.09 14.56 21.48
CA ILE A 31 -14.82 13.83 21.60
C ILE A 31 -13.77 14.70 20.93
N ILE A 32 -13.07 15.54 21.68
CA ILE A 32 -11.98 16.40 21.21
C ILE A 32 -10.78 16.16 22.11
N ASP A 33 -9.60 15.93 21.54
CA ASP A 33 -8.36 15.61 22.29
C ASP A 33 -8.42 14.33 23.15
N LYS A 34 -9.47 13.52 23.00
CA LYS A 34 -9.65 12.24 23.72
C LYS A 34 -9.17 11.01 22.93
N SER A 35 -8.94 11.17 21.62
CA SER A 35 -8.42 10.14 20.73
C SER A 35 -7.52 10.79 19.69
N ASP A 36 -6.38 10.18 19.36
CA ASP A 36 -5.56 10.62 18.21
C ASP A 36 -6.20 10.28 16.87
N GLN A 37 -7.21 9.42 16.88
CA GLN A 37 -7.72 8.76 15.68
C GLN A 37 -9.02 9.36 15.14
N LEU A 38 -9.84 9.95 16.01
CA LEU A 38 -11.13 10.51 15.64
C LEU A 38 -11.55 11.61 16.61
N CYS A 39 -12.44 12.45 16.13
CA CYS A 39 -13.18 13.41 16.95
C CYS A 39 -14.66 13.35 16.61
N ALA A 40 -15.49 13.76 17.56
CA ALA A 40 -16.93 13.82 17.39
C ALA A 40 -17.49 15.13 17.96
N LEU A 41 -18.55 15.63 17.33
CA LEU A 41 -19.26 16.83 17.73
C LEU A 41 -20.76 16.68 17.47
N VAL A 42 -21.55 17.51 18.15
CA VAL A 42 -22.98 17.68 17.89
C VAL A 42 -23.17 19.04 17.24
N MET A 43 -23.68 19.07 16.02
CA MET A 43 -24.09 20.29 15.36
C MET A 43 -25.57 20.57 15.65
N CYS A 44 -25.88 21.78 16.09
CA CYS A 44 -27.23 22.30 16.19
C CYS A 44 -27.38 23.47 15.21
N ALA A 45 -28.36 23.41 14.34
CA ALA A 45 -28.66 24.43 13.34
C ALA A 45 -30.08 24.98 13.54
N GLU A 46 -30.18 26.29 13.73
CA GLU A 46 -31.45 27.02 13.84
C GLU A 46 -32.22 26.99 12.50
N PRO A 47 -33.54 27.24 12.49
CA PRO A 47 -34.34 27.37 11.28
C PRO A 47 -33.72 28.36 10.30
N HIS A 48 -33.79 28.04 9.02
CA HIS A 48 -33.30 28.89 7.92
C HIS A 48 -31.82 29.33 8.03
N SER A 49 -30.97 28.49 8.61
CA SER A 49 -29.52 28.73 8.70
C SER A 49 -28.73 27.96 7.64
N CYS A 50 -27.53 28.46 7.31
CA CYS A 50 -26.61 27.83 6.37
C CYS A 50 -25.16 28.09 6.79
N SER A 51 -24.29 27.10 6.63
CA SER A 51 -22.85 27.30 6.79
C SER A 51 -22.24 28.05 5.59
N ALA A 52 -21.06 28.64 5.76
CA ALA A 52 -20.20 28.98 4.63
C ALA A 52 -19.80 27.71 3.84
N VAL A 53 -19.38 27.88 2.58
CA VAL A 53 -18.77 26.79 1.81
C VAL A 53 -17.41 26.44 2.43
N HIS A 54 -17.22 25.17 2.76
CA HIS A 54 -16.00 24.70 3.40
C HIS A 54 -15.71 23.24 3.07
N HIS A 55 -14.49 22.79 3.40
CA HIS A 55 -14.10 21.38 3.40
C HIS A 55 -13.40 21.03 4.71
N HIS A 56 -13.10 19.75 4.93
CA HIS A 56 -12.53 19.25 6.18
C HIS A 56 -11.08 18.76 6.04
N GLY A 57 -10.35 19.30 5.08
CA GLY A 57 -9.03 18.81 4.70
C GLY A 57 -9.05 17.31 4.39
N GLU A 58 -8.11 16.58 4.97
CA GLU A 58 -7.94 15.12 4.83
C GLU A 58 -9.00 14.29 5.59
N GLN A 59 -9.94 14.93 6.29
CA GLN A 59 -10.90 14.22 7.14
C GLN A 59 -12.16 13.85 6.37
N ASP A 60 -12.42 12.55 6.24
CA ASP A 60 -13.77 12.07 5.94
C ASP A 60 -14.71 12.44 7.09
N THR A 61 -15.88 12.96 6.75
CA THR A 61 -16.93 13.34 7.69
C THR A 61 -18.14 12.43 7.55
N VAL A 62 -18.56 11.85 8.68
CA VAL A 62 -19.81 11.11 8.80
C VAL A 62 -20.80 11.95 9.56
N VAL A 63 -22.00 12.10 9.00
CA VAL A 63 -23.14 12.78 9.60
C VAL A 63 -24.20 11.74 9.93
N TYR A 64 -24.71 11.77 11.15
CA TYR A 64 -25.95 11.11 11.54
C TYR A 64 -26.98 12.17 11.91
N ALA A 65 -28.10 12.19 11.17
CA ALA A 65 -29.18 13.13 11.44
C ALA A 65 -30.00 12.65 12.65
N ALA A 66 -29.77 13.24 13.82
CA ALA A 66 -30.44 12.84 15.05
C ALA A 66 -31.83 13.47 15.19
N LYS A 67 -32.01 14.72 14.72
CA LYS A 67 -33.26 15.47 14.79
C LYS A 67 -33.37 16.48 13.64
N GLY A 68 -34.60 16.76 13.23
CA GLY A 68 -34.92 17.76 12.20
C GLY A 68 -34.60 17.28 10.78
N HIS A 69 -34.94 18.11 9.80
CA HIS A 69 -34.66 17.84 8.39
C HIS A 69 -33.69 18.89 7.86
N GLY A 70 -32.48 18.46 7.51
CA GLY A 70 -31.45 19.33 6.97
C GLY A 70 -30.95 18.82 5.62
N SER A 71 -30.01 19.54 5.03
CA SER A 71 -29.47 19.19 3.71
C SER A 71 -27.97 19.46 3.64
N ILE A 72 -27.27 18.64 2.86
CA ILE A 72 -25.89 18.89 2.44
C ILE A 72 -25.93 19.34 0.98
N VAL A 73 -25.37 20.51 0.72
CA VAL A 73 -25.24 21.08 -0.63
C VAL A 73 -23.77 21.06 -1.03
N TYR A 74 -23.44 20.54 -2.21
CA TYR A 74 -22.06 20.35 -2.67
C TYR A 74 -21.95 20.54 -4.20
N ASP A 75 -20.75 20.37 -4.76
CA ASP A 75 -20.46 20.57 -6.19
C ASP A 75 -20.82 22.00 -6.65
N GLY A 76 -20.32 23.00 -5.91
CA GLY A 76 -20.58 24.41 -6.20
C GLY A 76 -22.07 24.80 -6.12
N GLY A 77 -22.85 24.12 -5.28
CA GLY A 77 -24.28 24.37 -5.10
C GLY A 77 -25.21 23.60 -6.04
N LYS A 78 -24.66 22.79 -6.96
CA LYS A 78 -25.45 22.08 -7.99
C LYS A 78 -26.13 20.83 -7.45
N GLN A 79 -25.57 20.22 -6.41
CA GLN A 79 -26.08 18.99 -5.83
C GLN A 79 -26.56 19.24 -4.41
N ARG A 80 -27.69 18.62 -4.08
CA ARG A 80 -28.29 18.66 -2.74
C ARG A 80 -28.71 17.26 -2.31
N LYS A 81 -28.44 16.93 -1.06
CA LYS A 81 -28.92 15.70 -0.39
C LYS A 81 -29.62 16.08 0.89
N ASP A 82 -30.90 15.77 0.96
CA ASP A 82 -31.71 15.95 2.17
C ASP A 82 -31.50 14.79 3.12
N LEU A 83 -31.48 15.08 4.42
CA LEU A 83 -31.33 14.14 5.50
C LEU A 83 -32.50 14.27 6.46
N SER A 84 -33.15 13.14 6.71
CA SER A 84 -34.23 12.97 7.70
C SER A 84 -33.68 12.31 8.97
N PRO A 85 -34.37 12.41 10.12
CA PRO A 85 -33.93 11.74 11.33
C PRO A 85 -33.72 10.23 11.12
N GLY A 86 -32.54 9.73 11.49
CA GLY A 86 -32.10 8.35 11.27
C GLY A 86 -31.20 8.15 10.06
N ASP A 87 -31.11 9.13 9.15
CA ASP A 87 -30.26 9.05 7.97
C ASP A 87 -28.78 9.26 8.31
N PHE A 88 -27.93 8.63 7.50
CA PHE A 88 -26.48 8.83 7.51
C PHE A 88 -26.03 9.47 6.20
N ALA A 89 -25.02 10.33 6.29
CA ALA A 89 -24.30 10.84 5.13
C ALA A 89 -22.79 10.70 5.33
N ILE A 90 -22.08 10.52 4.22
CA ILE A 90 -20.62 10.66 4.16
C ILE A 90 -20.28 11.84 3.26
N ILE A 91 -19.36 12.66 3.75
CA ILE A 91 -18.77 13.77 3.03
C ILE A 91 -17.26 13.45 2.93
N PRO A 92 -16.78 13.02 1.76
CA PRO A 92 -15.38 12.65 1.59
C PRO A 92 -14.43 13.82 1.87
N ALA A 93 -13.20 13.49 2.26
CA ALA A 93 -12.10 14.44 2.38
C ALA A 93 -12.05 15.42 1.19
N TYR A 94 -11.72 16.68 1.46
CA TYR A 94 -11.66 17.79 0.50
C TYR A 94 -12.97 18.14 -0.24
N THR A 95 -14.08 17.45 0.03
CA THR A 95 -15.37 17.80 -0.59
C THR A 95 -15.83 19.16 -0.07
N GLU A 96 -15.90 20.15 -0.94
CA GLU A 96 -16.52 21.43 -0.63
C GLU A 96 -18.03 21.28 -0.53
N HIS A 97 -18.59 21.74 0.59
CA HIS A 97 -20.01 21.63 0.86
C HIS A 97 -20.50 22.72 1.82
N GLN A 98 -21.83 22.78 1.94
CA GLN A 98 -22.56 23.57 2.90
C GLN A 98 -23.54 22.66 3.63
N GLU A 99 -23.63 22.89 4.94
CA GLU A 99 -24.67 22.32 5.78
C GLU A 99 -25.81 23.35 5.81
N MET A 100 -27.04 22.89 5.56
CA MET A 100 -28.21 23.78 5.46
C MET A 100 -29.35 23.27 6.31
N ASN A 101 -29.99 24.17 7.04
CA ASN A 101 -31.31 23.97 7.61
C ASN A 101 -32.29 24.95 6.95
N GLN A 102 -33.06 24.48 5.98
CA GLN A 102 -34.12 25.30 5.35
C GLN A 102 -35.49 25.12 6.00
N SER A 103 -35.59 24.24 7.01
CA SER A 103 -36.85 23.94 7.68
C SER A 103 -37.19 24.98 8.75
N ASP A 104 -38.44 24.92 9.23
CA ASP A 104 -38.94 25.77 10.33
C ASP A 104 -38.58 25.20 11.73
N GLN A 105 -37.74 24.17 11.81
CA GLN A 105 -37.40 23.46 13.04
C GLN A 105 -35.88 23.38 13.21
N ASP A 106 -35.42 23.29 14.46
CA ASP A 106 -34.02 23.02 14.74
C ASP A 106 -33.59 21.65 14.18
N VAL A 107 -32.37 21.61 13.66
CA VAL A 107 -31.71 20.39 13.19
C VAL A 107 -30.57 20.05 14.14
N GLU A 108 -30.47 18.78 14.55
CA GLU A 108 -29.35 18.27 15.34
C GLU A 108 -28.69 17.08 14.64
N TRP A 109 -27.40 17.21 14.34
CA TRP A 109 -26.59 16.18 13.72
C TRP A 109 -25.45 15.75 14.63
N VAL A 110 -25.20 14.44 14.69
CA VAL A 110 -23.98 13.89 15.29
C VAL A 110 -22.96 13.72 14.18
N ILE A 111 -21.82 14.38 14.32
CA ILE A 111 -20.77 14.42 13.30
C ILE A 111 -19.52 13.75 13.86
N THR A 112 -18.97 12.80 13.10
CA THR A 112 -17.71 12.13 13.42
C THR A 112 -16.72 12.34 12.29
N ARG A 113 -15.47 12.63 12.63
CA ARG A 113 -14.38 12.85 11.68
C ARG A 113 -13.13 12.07 12.05
N ALA A 114 -12.33 11.71 11.05
CA ALA A 114 -11.00 11.15 11.27
C ALA A 114 -10.04 12.22 11.85
N GLY A 115 -9.20 11.85 12.81
CA GLY A 115 -8.19 12.74 13.43
C GLY A 115 -8.58 13.34 14.79
N ARG A 116 -7.59 13.87 15.52
CA ARG A 116 -7.72 14.29 16.93
C ARG A 116 -8.65 15.49 17.18
N LYS A 117 -8.76 16.38 16.19
CA LYS A 117 -9.52 17.63 16.24
C LYS A 117 -10.24 17.84 14.92
N PRO A 118 -11.42 18.50 14.92
CA PRO A 118 -12.13 18.81 13.69
C PRO A 118 -11.34 19.83 12.86
N ILE A 119 -11.16 19.55 11.58
CA ILE A 119 -10.64 20.49 10.59
C ILE A 119 -11.82 21.09 9.83
N THR A 120 -11.81 22.40 9.70
CA THR A 120 -12.72 23.15 8.84
C THR A 120 -11.90 24.21 8.14
N THR A 121 -11.90 24.19 6.81
CA THR A 121 -11.19 25.14 5.96
C THR A 121 -12.20 25.79 5.05
N GLU A 122 -12.33 27.11 5.14
CA GLU A 122 -13.17 27.89 4.24
C GLU A 122 -12.62 27.76 2.81
N ALA A 123 -13.51 27.49 1.86
CA ALA A 123 -13.14 27.43 0.46
C ALA A 123 -12.67 28.83 0.02
N ARG A 124 -11.38 28.96 -0.32
CA ARG A 124 -10.88 30.13 -1.06
C ARG A 124 -11.09 29.82 -2.54
N ASP A 125 -11.59 30.81 -3.26
CA ASP A 125 -11.77 30.81 -4.71
C ASP A 125 -10.48 30.33 -5.40
N ASN A 126 -10.37 29.01 -5.66
CA ASN A 126 -9.41 28.33 -6.52
C ASN A 126 -9.70 26.82 -6.54
N SER A 127 -10.20 26.38 -7.69
CA SER A 127 -10.57 25.02 -8.07
C SER A 127 -9.45 23.98 -7.89
N VAL A 128 -9.75 22.87 -7.18
CA VAL A 128 -9.21 21.53 -7.50
C VAL A 128 -10.28 20.48 -7.23
N SER A 129 -10.69 19.75 -8.26
CA SER A 129 -11.64 18.64 -8.21
C SER A 129 -10.92 17.29 -8.15
N GLY A 130 -11.35 16.42 -7.24
CA GLY A 130 -10.95 15.02 -7.18
C GLY A 130 -12.07 14.20 -6.56
N ASN A 131 -12.84 13.50 -7.40
CA ASN A 131 -13.98 12.68 -6.98
C ASN A 131 -13.54 11.26 -6.62
N PHE A 132 -13.84 10.82 -5.40
CA PHE A 132 -14.04 9.41 -5.08
C PHE A 132 -15.34 9.27 -4.28
N ALA A 133 -16.40 8.79 -4.92
CA ALA A 133 -17.63 8.39 -4.25
C ALA A 133 -17.71 6.86 -4.27
N LEU A 134 -17.59 6.23 -3.10
CA LEU A 134 -17.83 4.79 -2.93
C LEU A 134 -19.29 4.59 -2.48
N PHE A 135 -20.13 4.02 -3.33
CA PHE A 135 -21.49 3.60 -2.96
C PHE A 135 -21.48 2.14 -2.50
N LEU A 136 -21.82 1.88 -1.25
CA LEU A 136 -22.14 0.54 -0.76
C LEU A 136 -23.64 0.45 -0.44
N ARG A 137 -24.35 -0.45 -1.11
CA ARG A 137 -25.73 -0.83 -0.77
C ARG A 137 -25.72 -1.78 0.41
N LEU A 138 -26.37 -1.40 1.51
CA LEU A 138 -26.58 -2.27 2.67
C LEU A 138 -27.69 -3.32 2.40
N PRO A 139 -27.61 -4.53 2.97
CA PRO A 139 -28.60 -5.58 2.80
C PRO A 139 -29.93 -5.26 3.51
N PRO A 140 -31.06 -5.84 3.05
CA PRO A 140 -32.40 -5.32 3.32
C PRO A 140 -33.02 -5.66 4.69
N ARG A 141 -32.31 -6.30 5.63
CA ARG A 141 -32.89 -6.61 6.95
C ARG A 141 -31.84 -6.64 8.06
N LEU A 142 -31.77 -5.57 8.84
CA LEU A 142 -31.17 -5.59 10.18
C LEU A 142 -32.07 -4.78 11.12
N GLU A 143 -32.56 -5.45 12.14
CA GLU A 143 -33.53 -4.92 13.10
C GLU A 143 -32.78 -4.19 14.23
N THR A 144 -33.09 -2.91 14.42
CA THR A 144 -32.67 -1.95 15.47
C THR A 144 -31.44 -1.06 15.18
N ALA A 145 -31.66 0.25 15.37
CA ALA A 145 -30.72 1.35 15.16
C ALA A 145 -29.43 1.27 16.02
N ASN A 146 -29.41 0.46 17.09
CA ASN A 146 -28.22 0.27 17.93
C ASN A 146 -27.17 -0.65 17.32
N GLN A 147 -27.49 -1.43 16.29
CA GLN A 147 -26.52 -2.33 15.63
C GLN A 147 -25.69 -1.64 14.54
N LEU A 148 -26.12 -0.49 14.01
CA LEU A 148 -25.44 0.24 12.93
C LEU A 148 -24.21 1.03 13.40
N ILE A 149 -24.18 1.48 14.66
CA ILE A 149 -23.03 2.15 15.29
C ILE A 149 -21.84 1.20 15.40
N PHE A 150 -22.08 -0.08 15.71
CA PHE A 150 -21.04 -1.09 15.82
C PHE A 150 -20.39 -1.43 14.47
N TRP A 151 -21.14 -1.45 13.37
CA TRP A 151 -20.61 -1.76 12.04
C TRP A 151 -19.82 -0.61 11.38
N HIS A 152 -20.17 0.65 11.65
CA HIS A 152 -19.45 1.80 11.05
C HIS A 152 -18.19 2.21 11.81
N ILE A 153 -18.18 2.09 13.15
CA ILE A 153 -16.93 2.11 13.93
C ILE A 153 -16.05 0.94 13.48
N ALA A 154 -16.62 -0.25 13.22
CA ALA A 154 -15.87 -1.37 12.69
C ALA A 154 -15.29 -1.11 11.29
N ILE A 155 -15.91 -0.38 10.37
CA ILE A 155 -15.32 -0.10 9.04
C ILE A 155 -14.11 0.85 9.13
N ILE A 156 -14.21 1.90 9.96
CA ILE A 156 -13.08 2.81 10.23
C ILE A 156 -11.97 2.07 11.00
N TYR A 157 -12.34 1.17 11.93
CA TYR A 157 -11.39 0.29 12.60
C TYR A 157 -10.83 -0.80 11.68
N ILE A 158 -11.55 -1.37 10.73
CA ILE A 158 -11.08 -2.43 9.82
C ILE A 158 -10.05 -1.86 8.85
N ARG A 159 -10.24 -0.64 8.33
CA ARG A 159 -9.20 0.08 7.56
C ARG A 159 -7.94 0.39 8.40
N LYS A 160 -8.05 0.48 9.73
CA LYS A 160 -6.90 0.67 10.66
C LYS A 160 -6.38 -0.62 11.32
N MET A 161 -7.14 -1.71 11.32
CA MET A 161 -6.80 -2.99 11.94
C MET A 161 -6.12 -3.94 10.94
N VAL A 162 -6.36 -3.79 9.65
CA VAL A 162 -5.59 -4.52 8.64
C VAL A 162 -4.50 -3.59 8.12
N SER A 163 -3.29 -3.74 8.66
CA SER A 163 -2.12 -3.00 8.18
C SER A 163 -1.89 -3.35 6.71
N VAL A 164 -1.97 -2.36 5.83
CA VAL A 164 -1.56 -2.49 4.43
C VAL A 164 -0.11 -3.01 4.41
N PRO A 165 0.18 -4.13 3.72
CA PRO A 165 1.53 -4.66 3.67
C PRO A 165 2.51 -3.62 3.14
N THR A 166 3.70 -3.59 3.72
CA THR A 166 4.83 -2.83 3.15
C THR A 166 5.37 -3.57 1.94
N ILE A 167 5.46 -2.86 0.81
CA ILE A 167 6.11 -3.35 -0.40
C ILE A 167 7.62 -3.23 -0.21
N VAL A 168 8.34 -4.35 -0.28
CA VAL A 168 9.80 -4.37 -0.18
C VAL A 168 10.36 -4.77 -1.55
N LEU A 169 11.04 -3.85 -2.22
CA LEU A 169 11.62 -4.03 -3.54
C LEU A 169 13.08 -4.49 -3.43
N VAL A 170 13.42 -5.58 -4.12
CA VAL A 170 14.74 -6.21 -4.09
C VAL A 170 15.33 -6.21 -5.50
N PRO A 171 16.42 -5.45 -5.75
CA PRO A 171 17.00 -5.27 -7.08
C PRO A 171 17.63 -6.54 -7.65
N GLY A 172 17.79 -6.55 -8.97
CA GLY A 172 18.65 -7.48 -9.68
C GLY A 172 20.15 -7.16 -9.55
N ALA A 173 20.98 -7.96 -10.22
CA ALA A 173 22.42 -7.70 -10.33
C ALA A 173 22.68 -6.35 -11.02
N TRP A 174 23.83 -5.74 -10.74
CA TRP A 174 24.30 -4.45 -11.29
C TRP A 174 23.49 -3.21 -10.92
N CYS A 175 22.26 -3.37 -10.41
CA CYS A 175 21.33 -2.30 -10.09
C CYS A 175 21.37 -1.93 -8.60
N THR A 176 21.40 -0.63 -8.29
CA THR A 176 21.19 -0.13 -6.93
C THR A 176 19.71 0.23 -6.70
N PRO A 177 19.24 0.40 -5.45
CA PRO A 177 17.83 0.69 -5.15
C PRO A 177 17.22 1.91 -5.86
N ILE A 178 18.05 2.84 -6.33
CA ILE A 178 17.62 4.08 -7.01
C ILE A 178 16.79 3.82 -8.27
N VAL A 179 16.92 2.63 -8.89
CA VAL A 179 16.10 2.24 -10.06
C VAL A 179 14.60 2.17 -9.74
N TYR A 180 14.24 2.06 -8.46
CA TYR A 180 12.86 1.96 -8.02
C TYR A 180 12.21 3.28 -7.62
N ASP A 181 12.92 4.42 -7.65
CA ASP A 181 12.40 5.67 -7.11
C ASP A 181 11.09 6.11 -7.78
N ALA A 182 10.97 5.95 -9.11
CA ALA A 182 9.74 6.23 -9.84
C ALA A 182 8.58 5.33 -9.39
N LEU A 183 8.81 4.01 -9.34
CA LEU A 183 7.82 3.05 -8.84
C LEU A 183 7.41 3.35 -7.39
N ARG A 184 8.37 3.67 -6.51
CA ARG A 184 8.09 4.00 -5.11
C ARG A 184 7.29 5.28 -4.98
N ALA A 185 7.53 6.28 -5.82
CA ALA A 185 6.70 7.48 -5.88
C ALA A 185 5.26 7.14 -6.28
N THR A 186 5.07 6.30 -7.30
CA THR A 186 3.74 5.80 -7.71
C THR A 186 3.06 4.97 -6.62
N LEU A 187 3.78 4.12 -5.89
CA LEU A 187 3.22 3.36 -4.76
C LEU A 187 2.81 4.31 -3.62
N THR A 188 3.63 5.33 -3.34
CA THR A 188 3.34 6.33 -2.31
C THR A 188 2.10 7.14 -2.62
N SER A 189 1.87 7.53 -3.89
CA SER A 189 0.65 8.23 -4.29
C SER A 189 -0.63 7.38 -4.20
N ARG A 190 -0.48 6.07 -3.95
CA ARG A 190 -1.56 5.09 -3.73
C ARG A 190 -1.64 4.59 -2.29
N ASP A 191 -1.00 5.30 -1.36
CA ASP A 191 -0.94 4.92 0.07
C ASP A 191 -0.32 3.54 0.35
N LEU A 192 0.49 3.01 -0.58
CA LEU A 192 1.22 1.76 -0.41
C LEU A 192 2.63 2.05 0.13
N PRO A 193 2.91 1.75 1.42
CA PRO A 193 4.23 1.98 1.99
C PRO A 193 5.26 1.11 1.28
N SER A 194 6.37 1.71 0.84
CA SER A 194 7.39 0.98 0.09
C SER A 194 8.83 1.34 0.46
N THR A 195 9.71 0.34 0.39
CA THR A 195 11.17 0.49 0.55
C THR A 195 11.91 -0.35 -0.47
N ALA A 196 13.14 0.01 -0.80
CA ALA A 196 14.02 -0.77 -1.66
C ALA A 196 15.33 -1.05 -0.92
N ILE A 197 15.78 -2.31 -0.95
CA ILE A 197 16.92 -2.79 -0.15
C ILE A 197 18.10 -3.08 -1.09
N ALA A 198 19.29 -2.58 -0.76
CA ALA A 198 20.50 -2.81 -1.54
C ALA A 198 21.07 -4.21 -1.29
N HIS A 199 21.75 -4.77 -2.29
CA HIS A 199 22.59 -5.95 -2.11
C HIS A 199 24.02 -5.52 -1.77
N PRO A 200 24.61 -6.00 -0.66
CA PRO A 200 26.02 -5.80 -0.34
C PRO A 200 26.98 -6.12 -1.48
N SER A 201 26.65 -7.08 -2.35
CA SER A 201 27.51 -7.51 -3.47
C SER A 201 27.56 -6.61 -4.70
N ILE A 202 26.65 -5.65 -4.79
CA ILE A 202 26.54 -4.73 -5.92
C ILE A 202 27.38 -3.49 -5.63
N GLY A 203 28.41 -3.26 -6.43
CA GLY A 203 29.35 -2.15 -6.26
C GLY A 203 30.30 -2.29 -5.06
N ALA A 204 30.50 -3.50 -4.54
CA ALA A 204 31.36 -3.74 -3.39
C ALA A 204 32.84 -3.56 -3.72
N GLU A 205 33.58 -2.82 -2.89
CA GLU A 205 35.03 -2.68 -3.03
C GLU A 205 35.73 -3.13 -1.73
N PRO A 206 36.55 -4.21 -1.74
CA PRO A 206 36.74 -5.14 -2.87
C PRO A 206 35.48 -6.02 -3.15
N PRO A 207 35.32 -6.57 -4.37
CA PRO A 207 34.13 -7.33 -4.83
C PRO A 207 34.08 -8.76 -4.23
N SER A 208 34.01 -8.81 -2.90
CA SER A 208 34.23 -10.00 -2.08
C SER A 208 32.96 -10.60 -1.51
N LYS A 209 31.80 -9.97 -1.74
CA LYS A 209 30.53 -10.38 -1.14
C LYS A 209 29.90 -11.54 -1.92
N THR A 210 29.24 -12.40 -1.18
CA THR A 210 28.66 -13.66 -1.67
C THR A 210 27.13 -13.61 -1.64
N LEU A 211 26.48 -14.61 -2.24
CA LEU A 211 25.03 -14.80 -2.08
C LEU A 211 24.62 -14.87 -0.60
N THR A 212 25.46 -15.47 0.25
CA THR A 212 25.16 -15.58 1.69
C THR A 212 25.14 -14.21 2.37
N ASP A 213 26.04 -13.31 1.98
CA ASP A 213 26.07 -11.93 2.51
C ASP A 213 24.80 -11.15 2.12
N ASP A 214 24.38 -11.27 0.87
CA ASP A 214 23.16 -10.61 0.37
C ASP A 214 21.90 -11.17 1.06
N VAL A 215 21.80 -12.49 1.18
CA VAL A 215 20.70 -13.16 1.89
C VAL A 215 20.64 -12.72 3.35
N ALA A 216 21.78 -12.70 4.03
CA ALA A 216 21.87 -12.30 5.43
C ALA A 216 21.47 -10.82 5.63
N HIS A 217 21.92 -9.94 4.75
CA HIS A 217 21.57 -8.52 4.81
C HIS A 217 20.08 -8.29 4.58
N LEU A 218 19.51 -8.83 3.49
CA LEU A 218 18.08 -8.70 3.21
C LEU A 218 17.24 -9.29 4.34
N ARG A 219 17.63 -10.46 4.86
CA ARG A 219 16.95 -11.09 6.00
C ARG A 219 16.94 -10.19 7.23
N SER A 220 18.07 -9.56 7.56
CA SER A 220 18.18 -8.64 8.70
C SER A 220 17.19 -7.46 8.57
N GLU A 221 17.11 -6.86 7.40
CA GLU A 221 16.17 -5.77 7.11
C GLU A 221 14.70 -6.23 7.21
N LEU A 222 14.38 -7.41 6.65
CA LEU A 222 13.04 -8.00 6.75
C LEU A 222 12.65 -8.28 8.20
N VAL A 223 13.53 -8.92 8.98
CA VAL A 223 13.29 -9.21 10.40
C VAL A 223 13.06 -7.91 11.18
N SER A 224 13.89 -6.88 10.98
CA SER A 224 13.74 -5.57 11.62
C SER A 224 12.37 -4.92 11.36
N MET A 225 11.83 -5.09 10.15
CA MET A 225 10.48 -4.61 9.81
C MET A 225 9.37 -5.49 10.41
N ILE A 226 9.52 -6.81 10.28
CA ILE A 226 8.54 -7.79 10.74
C ILE A 226 8.38 -7.77 12.26
N ASP A 227 9.46 -7.63 13.01
CA ASP A 227 9.42 -7.58 14.48
C ASP A 227 8.78 -6.28 15.01
N LYS A 228 8.63 -5.26 14.15
CA LYS A 228 7.79 -4.08 14.40
C LYS A 228 6.31 -4.31 14.05
N GLY A 229 5.94 -5.56 13.77
CA GLY A 229 4.57 -5.99 13.45
C GLY A 229 4.17 -5.80 11.98
N LYS A 230 5.10 -5.45 11.08
CA LYS A 230 4.77 -5.19 9.67
C LYS A 230 4.52 -6.49 8.90
N ASP A 231 3.48 -6.44 8.07
CA ASP A 231 3.28 -7.42 6.99
C ASP A 231 3.99 -6.95 5.73
N ILE A 232 4.56 -7.89 4.96
CA ILE A 232 5.44 -7.59 3.83
C ILE A 232 4.99 -8.32 2.57
N ILE A 233 4.88 -7.58 1.46
CA ILE A 233 4.93 -8.13 0.11
C ILE A 233 6.34 -7.91 -0.40
N LEU A 234 7.08 -8.99 -0.63
CA LEU A 234 8.46 -8.95 -1.08
C LEU A 234 8.51 -9.08 -2.61
N VAL A 235 8.93 -8.03 -3.30
CA VAL A 235 9.03 -7.99 -4.77
C VAL A 235 10.47 -8.18 -5.18
N LEU A 236 10.74 -9.27 -5.87
CA LEU A 236 12.06 -9.73 -6.27
C LEU A 236 12.26 -9.48 -7.75
N HIS A 237 13.33 -8.79 -8.12
CA HIS A 237 13.71 -8.58 -9.53
C HIS A 237 14.96 -9.37 -9.88
N SER A 238 14.95 -10.08 -11.02
CA SER A 238 16.13 -10.75 -11.57
C SER A 238 16.88 -11.59 -10.51
N TYR A 239 18.19 -11.33 -10.28
CA TYR A 239 19.00 -11.94 -9.21
C TYR A 239 18.37 -11.84 -7.81
N GLY A 240 17.65 -10.76 -7.52
CA GLY A 240 16.89 -10.59 -6.27
C GLY A 240 15.93 -11.75 -6.00
N GLY A 241 15.51 -12.48 -7.03
CA GLY A 241 14.76 -13.75 -6.90
C GLY A 241 15.48 -14.79 -6.04
N VAL A 242 16.78 -14.97 -6.23
CA VAL A 242 17.60 -15.94 -5.50
C VAL A 242 17.85 -15.46 -4.06
N VAL A 243 18.23 -14.19 -3.91
CA VAL A 243 18.49 -13.58 -2.60
C VAL A 243 17.23 -13.58 -1.74
N GLY A 244 16.12 -13.11 -2.31
CA GLY A 244 14.83 -13.02 -1.65
C GLY A 244 14.28 -14.37 -1.24
N SER A 245 14.41 -15.39 -2.10
CA SER A 245 14.01 -16.75 -1.76
C SER A 245 14.75 -17.26 -0.52
N GLY A 246 16.08 -17.08 -0.44
CA GLY A 246 16.84 -17.45 0.75
C GLY A 246 16.48 -16.63 2.00
N ALA A 247 16.21 -15.34 1.84
CA ALA A 247 16.01 -14.42 2.96
C ALA A 247 14.69 -14.66 3.72
N VAL A 248 13.66 -15.20 3.07
CA VAL A 248 12.31 -15.37 3.64
C VAL A 248 12.07 -16.66 4.41
N GLU A 249 13.04 -17.57 4.48
CA GLU A 249 12.89 -18.84 5.21
C GLU A 249 12.48 -18.60 6.68
N GLY A 250 11.34 -19.17 7.11
CA GLY A 250 10.81 -18.97 8.47
C GLY A 250 10.17 -17.60 8.73
N LEU A 251 10.00 -16.74 7.72
CA LEU A 251 9.43 -15.39 7.86
C LEU A 251 7.99 -15.27 7.37
N GLY A 252 7.38 -16.34 6.88
CA GLY A 252 6.00 -16.34 6.39
C GLY A 252 5.00 -15.94 7.47
N LYS A 253 4.03 -15.09 7.13
CA LYS A 253 3.00 -14.61 8.07
C LYS A 253 2.23 -15.76 8.73
N ALA A 254 1.82 -16.75 7.95
CA ALA A 254 1.06 -17.90 8.44
C ALA A 254 1.88 -18.75 9.43
N GLU A 255 3.14 -19.03 9.10
CA GLU A 255 4.06 -19.77 9.96
C GLU A 255 4.36 -19.02 11.27
N ARG A 256 4.62 -17.71 11.19
CA ARG A 256 4.85 -16.87 12.35
C ARG A 256 3.63 -16.75 13.27
N ALA A 257 2.43 -16.68 12.69
CA ALA A 257 1.19 -16.62 13.46
C ALA A 257 0.98 -17.89 14.32
N GLN A 258 1.42 -19.06 13.86
CA GLN A 258 1.40 -20.30 14.66
C GLN A 258 2.32 -20.23 15.90
N GLN A 259 3.28 -19.31 15.90
CA GLN A 259 4.18 -19.02 17.01
C GLN A 259 3.77 -17.76 17.80
N GLU A 260 2.52 -17.29 17.63
CA GLU A 260 1.99 -16.08 18.26
C GLU A 260 2.81 -14.80 17.95
N LYS A 261 3.57 -14.80 16.84
CA LYS A 261 4.35 -13.65 16.40
C LYS A 261 3.54 -12.75 15.47
N GLN A 262 3.69 -11.45 15.66
CA GLN A 262 3.16 -10.43 14.76
C GLN A 262 4.09 -10.22 13.56
N GLY A 263 3.54 -9.60 12.50
CA GLY A 263 4.22 -9.37 11.24
C GLY A 263 4.58 -10.64 10.46
N GLY A 264 4.97 -10.46 9.21
CA GLY A 264 5.51 -11.55 8.39
C GLY A 264 5.41 -11.27 6.90
N VAL A 265 6.07 -12.11 6.11
CA VAL A 265 5.95 -12.10 4.65
C VAL A 265 4.60 -12.70 4.28
N VAL A 266 3.71 -11.88 3.71
CA VAL A 266 2.37 -12.31 3.26
C VAL A 266 2.39 -12.80 1.81
N MET A 267 3.37 -12.37 1.00
CA MET A 267 3.54 -12.81 -0.38
C MET A 267 4.96 -12.53 -0.90
N VAL A 268 5.45 -13.39 -1.79
CA VAL A 268 6.67 -13.16 -2.58
C VAL A 268 6.31 -12.99 -4.07
N VAL A 269 6.65 -11.86 -4.66
CA VAL A 269 6.36 -11.53 -6.07
C VAL A 269 7.66 -11.59 -6.86
N TYR A 270 7.73 -12.48 -7.85
CA TYR A 270 8.84 -12.59 -8.78
C TYR A 270 8.56 -11.71 -10.00
N MET A 271 9.34 -10.65 -10.22
CA MET A 271 9.20 -9.74 -11.36
C MET A 271 10.41 -9.93 -12.27
N SER A 272 10.21 -10.56 -13.45
CA SER A 272 11.31 -10.97 -14.34
C SER A 272 12.49 -11.59 -13.57
N ALA A 273 12.19 -12.46 -12.59
CA ALA A 273 13.12 -12.89 -11.57
C ALA A 273 13.41 -14.38 -11.56
N PHE A 274 14.62 -14.73 -11.09
CA PHE A 274 15.04 -16.10 -10.94
C PHE A 274 14.32 -16.78 -9.76
N ALA A 275 13.37 -17.66 -10.05
CA ALA A 275 12.86 -18.65 -9.11
C ALA A 275 13.57 -19.99 -9.38
N ILE A 276 14.61 -20.30 -8.60
CA ILE A 276 15.54 -21.41 -8.91
C ILE A 276 15.54 -22.45 -7.79
N PRO A 277 15.55 -23.75 -8.12
CA PRO A 277 15.50 -24.80 -7.11
C PRO A 277 16.63 -24.74 -6.09
N LYS A 278 16.35 -25.23 -4.88
CA LYS A 278 17.33 -25.36 -3.80
C LYS A 278 18.54 -26.16 -4.28
N GLY A 279 19.73 -25.66 -3.95
CA GLY A 279 21.01 -26.25 -4.34
C GLY A 279 21.50 -25.85 -5.73
N LYS A 280 20.69 -25.14 -6.54
CA LYS A 280 21.14 -24.57 -7.82
C LYS A 280 21.66 -23.15 -7.66
N SER A 281 22.63 -22.80 -8.47
CA SER A 281 23.20 -21.46 -8.56
C SER A 281 22.65 -20.69 -9.77
N LEU A 282 22.87 -19.37 -9.81
CA LEU A 282 22.58 -18.59 -11.01
C LEU A 282 23.38 -19.11 -12.20
N LEU A 283 24.66 -19.44 -12.00
CA LEU A 283 25.51 -19.94 -13.08
C LEU A 283 24.99 -21.26 -13.67
N ASP A 284 24.43 -22.15 -12.85
CA ASP A 284 23.75 -23.36 -13.35
C ASP A 284 22.59 -23.00 -14.28
N MET A 285 21.83 -21.95 -13.93
CA MET A 285 20.69 -21.48 -14.72
C MET A 285 21.08 -20.76 -16.00
N LEU A 286 22.32 -20.27 -16.07
CA LEU A 286 22.94 -19.76 -17.30
C LEU A 286 23.60 -20.86 -18.14
N GLY A 287 23.49 -22.14 -17.74
CA GLY A 287 24.10 -23.27 -18.44
C GLY A 287 25.61 -23.43 -18.16
N GLY A 288 26.06 -23.00 -16.99
CA GLY A 288 27.45 -23.15 -16.53
C GLY A 288 28.43 -22.10 -17.03
N ARG A 289 27.95 -21.09 -17.78
CA ARG A 289 28.78 -20.01 -18.34
C ARG A 289 28.04 -18.68 -18.31
N PHE A 290 28.78 -17.59 -18.23
CA PHE A 290 28.22 -16.25 -18.37
C PHE A 290 27.69 -16.01 -19.80
N LEU A 291 26.62 -15.23 -19.90
CA LEU A 291 26.03 -14.82 -21.18
C LEU A 291 26.92 -13.75 -21.87
N PRO A 292 26.79 -13.54 -23.20
CA PRO A 292 27.64 -12.58 -23.92
C PRO A 292 27.66 -11.16 -23.34
N PHE A 293 26.54 -10.73 -22.75
CA PHE A 293 26.41 -9.42 -22.11
C PHE A 293 26.97 -9.37 -20.67
N MET A 294 27.49 -10.47 -20.12
CA MET A 294 28.01 -10.55 -18.77
C MET A 294 29.53 -10.70 -18.80
N LYS A 295 30.25 -9.60 -18.64
CA LYS A 295 31.72 -9.58 -18.68
C LYS A 295 32.29 -9.84 -17.29
N ALA A 296 32.85 -11.03 -17.10
CA ALA A 296 33.67 -11.33 -15.94
C ALA A 296 35.10 -10.79 -16.12
N GLU A 297 35.60 -10.05 -15.13
CA GLU A 297 36.96 -9.48 -15.09
C GLU A 297 37.52 -9.62 -13.67
N GLY A 298 38.33 -10.64 -13.43
CA GLY A 298 38.70 -11.02 -12.07
C GLY A 298 37.47 -11.39 -11.24
N ASP A 299 37.31 -10.76 -10.08
CA ASP A 299 36.16 -10.97 -9.19
C ASP A 299 34.96 -10.05 -9.50
N TYR A 300 35.05 -9.26 -10.57
CA TYR A 300 34.00 -8.35 -11.02
C TYR A 300 33.19 -8.98 -12.14
N VAL A 301 31.87 -8.78 -12.14
CA VAL A 301 30.98 -9.05 -13.29
C VAL A 301 30.26 -7.77 -13.69
N HIS A 302 30.45 -7.34 -14.94
CA HIS A 302 29.83 -6.16 -15.52
C HIS A 302 28.74 -6.53 -16.52
N CYS A 303 27.67 -5.73 -16.57
CA CYS A 303 26.68 -5.79 -17.63
C CYS A 303 27.16 -4.95 -18.83
N LEU A 304 27.43 -5.62 -19.94
CA LEU A 304 27.65 -5.00 -21.24
C LEU A 304 26.28 -4.74 -21.88
N GLU A 305 26.18 -3.68 -22.67
CA GLU A 305 25.00 -3.45 -23.53
C GLU A 305 23.66 -3.43 -22.74
N GLY A 306 23.67 -2.91 -21.51
CA GLY A 306 22.49 -2.79 -20.65
C GLY A 306 21.20 -2.32 -21.35
N PRO A 307 21.24 -1.32 -22.25
CA PRO A 307 20.09 -0.90 -23.05
C PRO A 307 19.46 -2.03 -23.86
N GLU A 308 20.27 -2.78 -24.61
CA GLU A 308 19.80 -3.82 -25.51
C GLU A 308 19.06 -4.93 -24.76
N TYR A 309 19.54 -5.29 -23.56
CA TYR A 309 19.00 -6.43 -22.82
C TYR A 309 17.91 -6.06 -21.82
N GLY A 310 17.96 -4.86 -21.25
CA GLY A 310 17.13 -4.53 -20.08
C GLY A 310 16.47 -3.16 -20.06
N PHE A 311 16.78 -2.25 -20.99
CA PHE A 311 16.19 -0.91 -21.05
C PHE A 311 15.69 -0.50 -22.44
N HIS A 312 15.56 -1.43 -23.39
CA HIS A 312 15.27 -1.07 -24.80
C HIS A 312 13.87 -0.45 -25.02
N ASP A 313 12.98 -0.53 -24.02
CA ASP A 313 11.60 -0.03 -24.01
C ASP A 313 11.42 1.35 -23.33
N ILE A 314 12.50 2.02 -22.90
CA ILE A 314 12.48 3.41 -22.41
C ILE A 314 13.15 4.38 -23.41
N PRO A 315 12.91 5.70 -23.33
CA PRO A 315 13.54 6.67 -24.23
C PRO A 315 15.08 6.60 -24.21
N PRO A 316 15.78 6.84 -25.34
CA PRO A 316 17.25 6.70 -25.41
C PRO A 316 18.04 7.49 -24.35
N VAL A 317 17.58 8.70 -24.01
CA VAL A 317 18.19 9.51 -22.94
C VAL A 317 18.11 8.82 -21.58
N ASP A 318 17.01 8.12 -21.31
CA ASP A 318 16.84 7.35 -20.08
C ASP A 318 17.65 6.05 -20.13
N GLN A 319 17.77 5.43 -21.32
CA GLN A 319 18.66 4.27 -21.51
C GLN A 319 20.11 4.61 -21.17
N GLU A 320 20.63 5.73 -21.67
CA GLU A 320 21.98 6.22 -21.36
C GLU A 320 22.13 6.51 -19.85
N LEU A 321 21.15 7.20 -19.27
CA LEU A 321 21.13 7.50 -17.84
C LEU A 321 21.22 6.23 -16.99
N TRP A 322 20.32 5.26 -17.21
CA TRP A 322 20.26 4.06 -16.38
C TRP A 322 21.45 3.12 -16.63
N THR A 323 21.98 3.09 -17.85
CA THR A 323 23.22 2.37 -18.15
C THR A 323 24.41 2.95 -17.39
N SER A 324 24.52 4.29 -17.32
CA SER A 324 25.59 4.95 -16.56
C SER A 324 25.52 4.70 -15.05
N ARG A 325 24.36 4.29 -14.53
CA ARG A 325 24.11 3.98 -13.12
C ARG A 325 24.30 2.50 -12.77
N LEU A 326 24.47 1.63 -13.77
CA LEU A 326 24.86 0.25 -13.53
C LEU A 326 26.26 0.22 -12.91
N THR A 327 26.45 -0.68 -11.97
CA THR A 327 27.76 -0.98 -11.37
C THR A 327 28.10 -2.46 -11.57
N HIS A 328 29.23 -2.91 -11.02
CA HIS A 328 29.62 -4.31 -11.05
C HIS A 328 28.89 -5.13 -9.98
N THR A 329 28.86 -6.45 -10.17
CA THR A 329 28.42 -7.42 -9.16
C THR A 329 29.57 -8.35 -8.82
N SER A 330 29.75 -8.69 -7.55
CA SER A 330 30.78 -9.64 -7.10
C SER A 330 30.56 -11.01 -7.76
N ILE A 331 31.60 -11.60 -8.37
CA ILE A 331 31.48 -12.86 -9.13
C ILE A 331 31.00 -14.03 -8.26
N ALA A 332 31.31 -14.00 -6.97
CA ALA A 332 31.01 -15.07 -6.02
C ALA A 332 29.49 -15.34 -5.87
N VAL A 333 28.63 -14.34 -6.14
CA VAL A 333 27.17 -14.53 -6.03
C VAL A 333 26.63 -15.50 -7.07
N PHE A 334 27.26 -15.60 -8.24
CA PHE A 334 26.75 -16.41 -9.35
C PHE A 334 26.91 -17.91 -9.10
N SER A 335 27.89 -18.30 -8.29
CA SER A 335 28.14 -19.71 -7.92
C SER A 335 27.49 -20.11 -6.58
N GLY A 336 26.92 -19.14 -5.85
CA GLY A 336 26.20 -19.40 -4.60
C GLY A 336 24.96 -20.24 -4.85
N ALA A 337 24.77 -21.30 -4.06
CA ALA A 337 23.60 -22.15 -4.15
C ALA A 337 22.39 -21.51 -3.47
N SER A 338 21.23 -21.53 -4.14
CA SER A 338 19.94 -21.17 -3.55
C SER A 338 19.63 -22.07 -2.36
N THR A 339 19.18 -21.49 -1.26
CA THR A 339 19.00 -22.20 0.02
C THR A 339 17.55 -22.60 0.29
N PHE A 340 16.58 -21.93 -0.34
CA PHE A 340 15.17 -22.03 0.00
C PHE A 340 14.23 -21.76 -1.18
N GLU A 341 13.05 -22.36 -1.15
CA GLU A 341 12.04 -22.36 -2.21
C GLU A 341 10.69 -21.89 -1.62
N PRO A 342 10.41 -20.58 -1.60
CA PRO A 342 9.24 -20.05 -0.88
C PRO A 342 7.91 -20.53 -1.45
N TRP A 343 7.83 -20.85 -2.74
CA TRP A 343 6.59 -21.29 -3.40
C TRP A 343 6.02 -22.62 -2.87
N HIS A 344 6.74 -23.34 -2.01
CA HIS A 344 6.21 -24.52 -1.32
C HIS A 344 5.45 -24.20 -0.02
N VAL A 345 5.64 -23.01 0.55
CA VAL A 345 5.15 -22.70 1.91
C VAL A 345 4.49 -21.32 2.07
N MET A 346 4.63 -20.43 1.10
CA MET A 346 4.01 -19.11 1.15
C MET A 346 3.41 -18.70 -0.20
N PRO A 347 2.41 -17.80 -0.20
CA PRO A 347 1.84 -17.27 -1.43
C PRO A 347 2.90 -16.61 -2.32
N THR A 348 2.87 -16.91 -3.61
CA THR A 348 3.78 -16.33 -4.59
C THR A 348 3.04 -15.76 -5.78
N ALA A 349 3.58 -14.76 -6.46
CA ALA A 349 3.08 -14.27 -7.73
C ALA A 349 4.23 -14.10 -8.71
N TYR A 350 3.95 -14.06 -10.01
CA TYR A 350 4.95 -13.82 -11.05
C TYR A 350 4.49 -12.71 -12.00
N ILE A 351 5.38 -11.78 -12.33
CA ILE A 351 5.21 -10.75 -13.37
C ILE A 351 6.18 -11.10 -14.50
N ILE A 352 5.64 -11.56 -15.62
CA ILE A 352 6.38 -11.90 -16.84
C ILE A 352 6.56 -10.64 -17.68
N CYS A 353 7.79 -10.37 -18.09
CA CYS A 353 8.12 -9.31 -19.04
C CYS A 353 8.26 -9.91 -20.45
N GLU A 354 7.34 -9.58 -21.34
CA GLU A 354 7.20 -10.24 -22.66
C GLU A 354 8.30 -9.88 -23.67
N GLU A 355 9.01 -8.77 -23.46
CA GLU A 355 10.08 -8.31 -24.34
C GLU A 355 11.46 -8.35 -23.64
N ASP A 356 11.54 -9.10 -22.54
CA ASP A 356 12.77 -9.28 -21.81
C ASP A 356 13.81 -10.04 -22.64
N ARG A 357 14.97 -9.41 -22.84
CA ARG A 357 16.10 -10.00 -23.58
C ARG A 357 17.19 -10.51 -22.64
N ALA A 358 17.16 -10.14 -21.35
CA ALA A 358 18.10 -10.62 -20.34
C ALA A 358 17.67 -11.97 -19.74
N LEU A 359 16.39 -12.11 -19.41
CA LEU A 359 15.75 -13.35 -18.96
C LEU A 359 14.57 -13.66 -19.90
N PRO A 360 14.77 -14.40 -20.99
CA PRO A 360 13.76 -14.55 -22.03
C PRO A 360 12.38 -15.02 -21.53
N PRO A 361 11.26 -14.56 -22.12
CA PRO A 361 9.91 -14.84 -21.61
C PRO A 361 9.57 -16.33 -21.50
N HIS A 362 10.13 -17.17 -22.36
CA HIS A 362 9.91 -18.61 -22.29
C HIS A 362 10.57 -19.25 -21.04
N VAL A 363 11.71 -18.72 -20.60
CA VAL A 363 12.37 -19.12 -19.35
C VAL A 363 11.57 -18.63 -18.15
N GLN A 364 11.10 -17.37 -18.20
CA GLN A 364 10.23 -16.82 -17.15
C GLN A 364 8.94 -17.64 -16.98
N LYS A 365 8.33 -18.09 -18.08
CA LYS A 365 7.14 -18.96 -18.05
C LYS A 365 7.41 -20.27 -17.33
N GLN A 366 8.53 -20.93 -17.63
CA GLN A 366 8.93 -22.15 -16.93
C GLN A 366 9.09 -21.90 -15.42
N MET A 367 9.70 -20.77 -15.04
CA MET A 367 9.83 -20.37 -13.64
C MET A 367 8.47 -20.08 -12.98
N ALA A 368 7.58 -19.36 -13.66
CA ALA A 368 6.24 -19.06 -13.17
C ALA A 368 5.39 -20.33 -12.97
N GLU A 369 5.51 -21.31 -13.87
CA GLU A 369 4.83 -22.61 -13.77
C GLU A 369 5.31 -23.40 -12.53
N MET A 370 6.61 -23.36 -12.20
CA MET A 370 7.16 -24.00 -11.00
C MET A 370 6.57 -23.46 -9.70
N LEU A 371 6.15 -22.18 -9.68
CA LEU A 371 5.59 -21.56 -8.48
C LEU A 371 4.21 -22.14 -8.10
N ASN A 372 3.53 -22.84 -9.03
CA ASN A 372 2.17 -23.33 -8.86
C ASN A 372 1.19 -22.25 -8.34
N THR A 373 1.32 -21.04 -8.88
CA THR A 373 0.52 -19.88 -8.47
C THR A 373 -0.56 -19.55 -9.49
N LYS A 374 -1.69 -19.03 -8.99
CA LYS A 374 -2.76 -18.45 -9.83
C LYS A 374 -2.51 -16.99 -10.21
N TRP A 375 -1.51 -16.35 -9.61
CA TRP A 375 -1.22 -14.92 -9.81
C TRP A 375 -0.05 -14.74 -10.76
N ILE A 376 -0.33 -14.91 -12.06
CA ILE A 376 0.62 -14.69 -13.13
C ILE A 376 0.16 -13.48 -13.94
N TYR A 377 1.01 -12.44 -13.97
CA TYR A 377 0.80 -11.20 -14.69
C TYR A 377 1.77 -11.13 -15.87
N ARG A 378 1.40 -10.37 -16.91
CA ARG A 378 2.20 -10.21 -18.13
C ARG A 378 2.25 -8.73 -18.47
N LEU A 379 3.46 -8.20 -18.67
CA LEU A 379 3.72 -6.83 -19.10
C LEU A 379 4.50 -6.85 -20.41
N ILE A 380 4.08 -6.04 -21.38
CA ILE A 380 4.82 -5.84 -22.64
C ILE A 380 5.95 -4.85 -22.34
N SER A 381 7.01 -5.37 -21.73
CA SER A 381 8.15 -4.61 -21.24
C SER A 381 9.43 -5.41 -21.39
N SER A 382 10.55 -4.70 -21.44
CA SER A 382 11.90 -5.23 -21.27
C SER A 382 12.14 -5.80 -19.86
N HIS A 383 13.39 -6.08 -19.49
CA HIS A 383 13.74 -6.62 -18.17
C HIS A 383 13.36 -5.71 -16.99
N SER A 384 13.09 -4.42 -17.23
CA SER A 384 12.98 -3.37 -16.19
C SER A 384 11.62 -2.65 -16.19
N PRO A 385 10.49 -3.34 -15.95
CA PRO A 385 9.14 -2.76 -16.02
C PRO A 385 8.90 -1.66 -14.98
N TYR A 386 9.71 -1.59 -13.92
CA TYR A 386 9.67 -0.52 -12.93
C TYR A 386 10.19 0.83 -13.47
N LEU A 387 10.88 0.84 -14.61
CA LEU A 387 11.28 2.05 -15.33
C LEU A 387 10.28 2.42 -16.43
N SER A 388 9.90 1.47 -17.29
CA SER A 388 9.05 1.74 -18.46
C SER A 388 7.55 1.75 -18.14
N MET A 389 7.11 0.99 -17.13
CA MET A 389 5.70 0.83 -16.77
C MET A 389 5.44 0.88 -15.25
N PRO A 390 5.95 1.87 -14.50
CA PRO A 390 5.81 1.93 -13.04
C PRO A 390 4.35 1.91 -12.58
N ASP A 391 3.44 2.55 -13.32
CA ASP A 391 2.00 2.53 -13.00
C ASP A 391 1.39 1.13 -13.13
N LYS A 392 1.81 0.33 -14.12
CA LYS A 392 1.30 -1.04 -14.30
C LYS A 392 1.85 -1.99 -13.26
N VAL A 393 3.11 -1.80 -12.87
CA VAL A 393 3.67 -2.55 -11.73
C VAL A 393 2.93 -2.18 -10.45
N ALA A 394 2.66 -0.89 -10.22
CA ALA A 394 1.89 -0.45 -9.06
C ALA A 394 0.43 -0.98 -9.05
N ASP A 395 -0.25 -1.01 -10.20
CA ASP A 395 -1.60 -1.61 -10.34
C ASP A 395 -1.61 -3.07 -9.84
N ILE A 396 -0.60 -3.86 -10.25
CA ILE A 396 -0.46 -5.26 -9.84
C ILE A 396 -0.19 -5.37 -8.34
N LEU A 397 0.73 -4.58 -7.81
CA LEU A 397 1.11 -4.64 -6.39
C LEU A 397 -0.02 -4.19 -5.46
N GLU A 398 -0.82 -3.20 -5.89
CA GLU A 398 -2.03 -2.76 -5.20
C GLU A 398 -3.10 -3.87 -5.17
N GLU A 399 -3.33 -4.52 -6.31
CA GLU A 399 -4.26 -5.66 -6.40
C GLU A 399 -3.83 -6.78 -5.45
N LEU A 400 -2.55 -7.15 -5.47
CA LEU A 400 -1.99 -8.20 -4.61
C LEU A 400 -2.09 -7.82 -3.12
N ALA A 401 -1.80 -6.56 -2.77
CA ALA A 401 -2.03 -6.04 -1.43
C ALA A 401 -3.48 -6.23 -0.99
N GLY A 402 -4.46 -5.83 -1.81
CA GLY A 402 -5.88 -6.05 -1.56
C GLY A 402 -6.26 -7.52 -1.34
N LYS A 403 -5.65 -8.45 -2.08
CA LYS A 403 -5.89 -9.90 -1.91
C LYS A 403 -5.34 -10.43 -0.58
N THR A 404 -4.19 -9.94 -0.13
CA THR A 404 -3.62 -10.38 1.17
C THR A 404 -4.47 -9.90 2.35
N LEU A 405 -5.09 -8.71 2.25
CA LEU A 405 -5.98 -8.15 3.27
C LEU A 405 -7.29 -8.94 3.39
N THR A 406 -7.87 -9.37 2.26
CA THR A 406 -9.13 -10.14 2.23
C THR A 406 -8.96 -11.59 2.68
N SER A 407 -7.78 -12.17 2.48
CA SER A 407 -7.47 -13.55 2.91
C SER A 407 -7.30 -13.68 4.43
N GLY A 408 -6.99 -12.59 5.14
CA GLY A 408 -6.89 -12.56 6.61
C GLY A 408 -8.24 -12.45 7.33
N ALA A 409 -9.31 -12.06 6.62
CA ALA A 409 -10.65 -11.88 7.15
C ALA A 409 -11.49 -13.17 7.02
N GLY A 410 -10.95 -14.29 7.52
CA GLY A 410 -11.66 -15.56 7.64
C GLY A 410 -11.84 -16.33 6.33
N ILE A 411 -11.21 -17.50 6.25
CA ILE A 411 -11.81 -18.80 5.93
C ILE A 411 -10.67 -19.82 5.95
N SER A 412 -10.76 -20.77 6.87
CA SER A 412 -10.09 -22.06 6.76
C SER A 412 -10.54 -22.79 5.50
N ALA A 413 -9.64 -23.59 4.91
CA ALA A 413 -9.86 -24.60 3.87
C ALA A 413 -9.75 -24.06 2.42
N ASN A 414 -8.97 -24.64 1.50
CA ASN A 414 -8.41 -25.98 1.41
C ASN A 414 -7.00 -25.97 0.79
N LEU A 415 -6.18 -26.92 1.24
CA LEU A 415 -5.04 -27.49 0.52
C LEU A 415 -5.45 -28.03 -0.85
#